data_AF-A0A820MKI3-F1
#
_entry.id   AF-A0A820MKI3-F1
#
_cell.length_a   1.000
_cell.length_b   1.000
_cell.length_c   1.000
_cell.angle_alpha   90.00
_cell.angle_beta   90.00
_cell.angle_gamma   90.00
#
_symmetry.space_group_name_H-M   'P 1'
#
loop_
_entity.id
_entity.type
_entity.pdbx_description
1 polymer ?
#
loop_
_entity_poly.entity_id
_entity_poly.type
_entity_poly.pdbx_seq_one_letter_code
_entity_poly.pdbx_strand_id
1 'polypeptide(L)'
;WDVGGRDKIRLLWRHYFENTQGLIFVIDSHDVERLDVARDDIWRILGADELREIPLLIYFNKIDLPNGLKQEYAIKELKLNDIRNRNWHLQPCSAYTGDGVHEGLDWLVREMKSPLSSQSTTSTTANDMNQAENQSLQWLSRVDNETNEEFAEKFVKHDLSSETFDHRTLIRILWCYLKIFGRKETIKSVFDNLNFYLKNINETLIYFWIQIVH
;
A
#
# COMPACT_ATOMS: atom_id res chain seq x y z
N TRP A 1 -1.59 0.51 -3.74
CA TRP A 1 -1.56 0.25 -2.29
C TRP A 1 -0.14 0.52 -1.82
N ASP A 2 0.07 1.10 -0.64
CA ASP A 2 1.40 1.20 -0.04
C ASP A 2 1.37 0.50 1.32
N VAL A 3 2.38 -0.32 1.59
CA VAL A 3 2.47 -1.05 2.85
C VAL A 3 3.84 -0.87 3.50
N GLY A 4 3.84 -0.23 4.68
CA GLY A 4 5.06 0.02 5.44
C GLY A 4 5.75 -1.27 5.91
N GLY A 5 7.08 -1.32 5.80
CA GLY A 5 7.93 -2.48 6.08
C GLY A 5 8.19 -2.84 7.56
N ARG A 6 7.41 -2.33 8.53
CA ARG A 6 7.56 -2.73 9.95
C ARG A 6 6.93 -4.11 10.18
N ASP A 7 7.62 -4.98 10.93
CA ASP A 7 7.36 -6.43 11.05
C ASP A 7 5.90 -6.84 11.30
N LYS A 8 5.13 -6.04 12.05
CA LYS A 8 3.73 -6.35 12.39
C LYS A 8 2.72 -6.12 11.25
N ILE A 9 3.09 -5.36 10.22
CA ILE A 9 2.21 -5.00 9.09
C ILE A 9 2.43 -5.94 7.89
N ARG A 10 3.54 -6.68 7.86
CA ARG A 10 3.86 -7.66 6.81
C ARG A 10 2.82 -8.78 6.69
N LEU A 11 2.07 -9.05 7.76
CA LEU A 11 0.93 -9.99 7.77
C LEU A 11 -0.26 -9.51 6.93
N LEU A 12 -0.42 -8.19 6.76
CA LEU A 12 -1.53 -7.61 6.01
C LEU A 12 -1.26 -7.55 4.51
N TRP A 13 -0.01 -7.80 4.06
CA TRP A 13 0.36 -7.75 2.64
C TRP A 13 -0.51 -8.66 1.78
N ARG A 14 -0.85 -9.84 2.32
CA ARG A 14 -1.68 -10.84 1.64
C ARG A 14 -3.07 -10.33 1.23
N HIS A 15 -3.65 -9.40 2.00
CA HIS A 15 -4.96 -8.83 1.68
C HIS A 15 -4.93 -7.86 0.49
N TYR A 16 -3.73 -7.49 0.01
CA TYR A 16 -3.57 -6.58 -1.13
C TYR A 16 -3.05 -7.28 -2.39
N PHE A 17 -2.82 -8.60 -2.35
CA PHE A 17 -2.22 -9.30 -3.47
C PHE A 17 -3.22 -9.64 -4.58
N GLU A 18 -4.47 -9.92 -4.22
CA GLU A 18 -5.53 -10.19 -5.18
C GLU A 18 -5.72 -9.01 -6.16
N ASN A 19 -5.84 -9.33 -7.45
CA ASN A 19 -6.00 -8.38 -8.55
C ASN A 19 -4.87 -7.33 -8.68
N THR A 20 -3.70 -7.56 -8.08
CA THR A 20 -2.52 -6.71 -8.31
C THR A 20 -1.93 -6.99 -9.69
N GLN A 21 -1.78 -5.93 -10.50
CA GLN A 21 -1.26 -6.04 -11.86
C GLN A 21 0.22 -5.64 -11.99
N GLY A 22 0.79 -5.04 -10.95
CA GLY A 22 2.18 -4.62 -10.91
C GLY A 22 2.60 -4.28 -9.48
N LEU A 23 3.86 -4.56 -9.15
CA LEU A 23 4.41 -4.37 -7.82
C LEU A 23 5.47 -3.26 -7.86
N ILE A 24 5.37 -2.29 -6.96
CA ILE A 24 6.40 -1.28 -6.71
C ILE A 24 7.00 -1.55 -5.33
N PHE A 25 8.32 -1.70 -5.27
CA PHE A 25 9.08 -1.89 -4.04
C PHE A 25 10.09 -0.75 -3.90
N VAL A 26 10.12 -0.05 -2.77
CA VAL A 26 11.01 1.11 -2.58
C VAL A 26 12.09 0.76 -1.57
N ILE A 27 13.35 0.95 -1.95
CA ILE A 27 14.49 0.83 -1.05
C ILE A 27 15.20 2.18 -0.88
N ASP A 28 15.79 2.36 0.29
CA ASP A 28 16.58 3.53 0.63
C ASP A 28 18.05 3.28 0.23
N SER A 29 18.59 4.10 -0.67
CA SER A 29 19.98 3.96 -1.14
C SER A 29 21.03 4.25 -0.07
N HIS A 30 20.67 4.81 1.09
CA HIS A 30 21.61 5.08 2.18
C HIS A 30 21.53 4.08 3.32
N ASP A 31 20.55 3.16 3.28
CA ASP A 31 20.29 2.24 4.37
C ASP A 31 20.84 0.84 4.12
N VAL A 32 22.17 0.73 4.23
CA VAL A 32 22.89 -0.54 4.02
C VAL A 32 22.46 -1.60 5.03
N GLU A 33 22.23 -1.19 6.29
CA GLU A 33 21.92 -2.08 7.40
C GLU A 33 20.57 -2.77 7.26
N ARG A 34 19.64 -2.21 6.48
CA ARG A 34 18.31 -2.78 6.26
C ARG A 34 18.14 -3.48 4.90
N LEU A 35 19.20 -3.60 4.10
CA LEU A 35 19.12 -4.29 2.80
C LEU A 35 18.85 -5.78 2.91
N ASP A 36 19.35 -6.44 3.96
CA ASP A 36 19.07 -7.85 4.26
C ASP A 36 17.59 -8.06 4.62
N VAL A 37 17.02 -7.16 5.41
CA VAL A 37 15.60 -7.15 5.74
C VAL A 37 14.75 -6.88 4.49
N ALA A 38 15.15 -5.92 3.66
CA ALA A 38 14.48 -5.61 2.40
C ALA A 38 14.54 -6.78 1.40
N ARG A 39 15.66 -7.51 1.36
CA ARG A 39 15.79 -8.76 0.60
C ARG A 39 14.77 -9.78 1.11
N ASP A 40 14.77 -10.06 2.40
CA ASP A 40 13.88 -11.09 2.94
C ASP A 40 12.40 -10.74 2.70
N ASP A 41 12.05 -9.45 2.69
CA ASP A 41 10.71 -8.96 2.35
C ASP A 41 10.35 -9.08 0.88
N ILE A 42 11.21 -8.64 -0.03
CA ILE A 42 10.92 -8.74 -1.46
C ILE A 42 10.71 -10.22 -1.82
N TRP A 43 11.59 -11.12 -1.35
CA TRP A 43 11.44 -12.55 -1.62
C TRP A 43 10.20 -13.17 -0.99
N ARG A 44 9.78 -12.70 0.19
CA ARG A 44 8.51 -13.12 0.81
C ARG A 44 7.31 -12.69 -0.01
N ILE A 45 7.27 -11.44 -0.48
CA ILE A 45 6.20 -10.92 -1.34
C ILE A 45 6.16 -11.71 -2.65
N LEU A 46 7.32 -11.88 -3.28
CA LEU A 46 7.45 -12.55 -4.58
C LEU A 46 7.14 -14.05 -4.54
N GLY A 47 7.10 -14.66 -3.35
CA GLY A 47 6.68 -16.03 -3.11
C GLY A 47 5.16 -16.22 -2.99
N ALA A 48 4.37 -15.14 -3.00
CA ALA A 48 2.91 -15.24 -3.02
C ALA A 48 2.42 -15.64 -4.43
N ASP A 49 1.51 -16.60 -4.49
CA ASP A 49 1.00 -17.15 -5.76
C ASP A 49 0.17 -16.12 -6.53
N GLU A 50 -0.51 -15.23 -5.81
CA GLU A 50 -1.31 -14.13 -6.35
C GLU A 50 -0.45 -13.08 -7.07
N LEU A 51 0.85 -13.02 -6.76
CA LEU A 51 1.84 -12.10 -7.36
C LEU A 51 2.79 -12.82 -8.32
N ARG A 52 2.41 -14.01 -8.80
CA ARG A 52 3.21 -14.73 -9.80
C ARG A 52 3.17 -13.96 -11.12
N GLU A 53 4.32 -13.88 -11.79
CA GLU A 53 4.47 -13.30 -13.14
C GLU A 53 4.17 -11.79 -13.28
N ILE A 54 3.68 -11.10 -12.25
CA ILE A 54 3.49 -9.65 -12.30
C ILE A 54 4.82 -8.90 -12.37
N PRO A 55 4.91 -7.78 -13.11
CA PRO A 55 6.13 -6.98 -13.19
C PRO A 55 6.46 -6.33 -11.85
N LEU A 56 7.76 -6.29 -11.55
CA LEU A 56 8.32 -5.71 -10.33
C LEU A 56 9.17 -4.47 -10.65
N LEU A 57 8.71 -3.30 -10.26
CA LEU A 57 9.51 -2.09 -10.24
C LEU A 57 10.14 -1.93 -8.85
N ILE A 58 11.47 -1.81 -8.78
CA ILE A 58 12.17 -1.42 -7.57
C ILE A 58 12.63 0.02 -7.71
N TYR A 59 12.19 0.91 -6.83
CA TYR A 59 12.76 2.24 -6.69
C TYR A 59 13.98 2.22 -5.78
N PHE A 60 15.12 2.62 -6.32
CA PHE A 60 16.35 2.89 -5.57
C PHE A 60 16.35 4.37 -5.19
N ASN A 61 15.74 4.68 -4.06
CA ASN A 61 15.37 6.04 -3.67
C ASN A 61 16.49 6.77 -2.92
N LYS A 62 16.39 8.11 -2.85
CA LYS A 62 17.31 9.05 -2.19
C LYS A 62 18.67 9.24 -2.87
N ILE A 63 18.70 9.10 -4.19
CA ILE A 63 19.94 9.33 -4.96
C ILE A 63 20.43 10.79 -4.91
N ASP A 64 19.61 11.71 -4.44
CA ASP A 64 19.96 13.12 -4.21
C ASP A 64 20.97 13.30 -3.08
N LEU A 65 21.06 12.34 -2.15
CA LEU A 65 21.98 12.40 -1.04
C LEU A 65 23.37 11.89 -1.45
N PRO A 66 24.46 12.57 -1.04
CA PRO A 66 25.81 12.15 -1.37
C PRO A 66 26.17 10.81 -0.72
N ASN A 67 27.12 10.08 -1.30
CA ASN A 67 27.65 8.82 -0.78
C ASN A 67 26.60 7.70 -0.60
N GLY A 68 25.54 7.70 -1.42
CA GLY A 68 24.60 6.59 -1.49
C GLY A 68 25.26 5.30 -1.99
N LEU A 69 24.59 4.18 -1.74
CA LEU A 69 24.98 2.89 -2.28
C LEU A 69 25.00 2.92 -3.81
N LYS A 70 25.83 2.06 -4.39
CA LYS A 70 25.82 1.81 -5.83
C LYS A 70 24.69 0.84 -6.18
N GLN A 71 24.05 1.05 -7.33
CA GLN A 71 22.93 0.21 -7.78
C GLN A 71 23.35 -1.26 -7.94
N GLU A 72 24.57 -1.51 -8.41
CA GLU A 72 25.10 -2.87 -8.60
C GLU A 72 25.21 -3.63 -7.27
N TYR A 73 25.52 -2.90 -6.19
CA TYR A 73 25.56 -3.48 -4.84
C TYR A 73 24.14 -3.88 -4.40
N ALA A 74 23.15 -3.00 -4.57
CA ALA A 74 21.76 -3.30 -4.23
C ALA A 74 21.21 -4.49 -5.03
N ILE A 75 21.49 -4.57 -6.34
CA ILE A 75 21.09 -5.71 -7.20
C ILE A 75 21.65 -7.03 -6.65
N LYS A 76 22.91 -7.03 -6.23
CA LYS A 76 23.59 -8.20 -5.68
C LYS A 76 23.03 -8.59 -4.31
N GLU A 77 22.91 -7.63 -3.39
CA GLU A 77 22.46 -7.90 -2.02
C GLU A 77 21.00 -8.35 -1.96
N LEU A 78 20.12 -7.72 -2.74
CA LEU A 78 18.72 -8.14 -2.87
C LEU A 78 18.53 -9.42 -3.69
N LYS A 79 19.60 -9.90 -4.35
CA LYS A 79 19.60 -11.04 -5.26
C LYS A 79 18.62 -10.89 -6.42
N LEU A 80 18.42 -9.68 -6.95
CA LEU A 80 17.45 -9.45 -8.03
C LEU A 80 17.76 -10.27 -9.29
N ASN A 81 19.05 -10.54 -9.52
CA ASN A 81 19.52 -11.41 -10.57
C ASN A 81 19.12 -12.88 -10.40
N ASP A 82 18.48 -13.31 -9.32
CA ASP A 82 17.95 -14.68 -9.16
C ASP A 82 16.45 -14.75 -9.52
N ILE A 83 15.78 -13.61 -9.74
CA ILE A 83 14.39 -13.55 -10.17
C ILE A 83 14.33 -13.99 -11.65
N ARG A 84 13.52 -15.01 -11.94
CA ARG A 84 13.40 -15.64 -13.28
C ARG A 84 11.97 -15.67 -13.83
N ASN A 85 10.98 -15.58 -12.96
CA ASN A 85 9.57 -15.81 -13.27
C ASN A 85 8.77 -14.52 -13.50
N ARG A 86 9.44 -13.37 -13.63
CA ARG A 86 8.81 -12.07 -13.90
C ARG A 86 9.84 -11.09 -14.42
N ASN A 87 9.38 -10.07 -15.12
CA ASN A 87 10.21 -8.92 -15.46
C ASN A 87 10.40 -8.03 -14.23
N TRP A 88 11.60 -7.49 -14.06
CA TRP A 88 11.89 -6.52 -13.02
C TRP A 88 12.78 -5.39 -13.54
N HIS A 89 12.70 -4.24 -12.89
CA HIS A 89 13.56 -3.08 -13.19
C HIS A 89 13.92 -2.33 -11.91
N LEU A 90 15.18 -1.93 -11.80
CA LEU A 90 15.67 -1.10 -10.71
C LEU A 90 15.82 0.33 -11.22
N GLN A 91 14.93 1.22 -10.78
CA GLN A 91 14.93 2.62 -11.17
C GLN A 91 15.58 3.48 -10.07
N PRO A 92 16.75 4.10 -10.32
CA PRO A 92 17.28 5.12 -9.43
C PRO A 92 16.35 6.34 -9.45
N CYS A 93 15.99 6.83 -8.27
CA CYS A 93 15.10 7.98 -8.14
C CYS A 93 15.37 8.81 -6.88
N SER A 94 14.85 10.03 -6.89
CA SER A 94 14.65 10.82 -5.68
C SER A 94 13.18 11.18 -5.58
N ALA A 95 12.50 10.65 -4.58
CA ALA A 95 11.15 11.06 -4.25
C ALA A 95 11.07 12.52 -3.78
N TYR A 96 12.21 13.12 -3.39
CA TYR A 96 12.28 14.52 -2.96
C TYR A 96 12.33 15.48 -4.16
N THR A 97 13.17 15.20 -5.16
CA THR A 97 13.28 16.05 -6.36
C THR A 97 12.31 15.67 -7.47
N GLY A 98 11.82 14.42 -7.45
CA GLY A 98 10.99 13.83 -8.51
C GLY A 98 11.80 13.10 -9.59
N ASP A 99 13.13 13.19 -9.56
CA ASP A 99 14.00 12.58 -10.58
C ASP A 99 13.82 11.06 -10.61
N GLY A 100 13.70 10.47 -11.81
CA GLY A 100 13.60 9.03 -12.01
C GLY A 100 12.25 8.41 -11.66
N VAL A 101 11.32 9.15 -11.05
CA VAL A 101 10.00 8.61 -10.64
C VAL A 101 9.11 8.37 -11.85
N HIS A 102 9.09 9.28 -12.82
CA HIS A 102 8.23 9.11 -14.00
C HIS A 102 8.72 7.97 -14.90
N GLU A 103 10.04 7.85 -15.06
CA GLU A 103 10.70 6.82 -15.86
C GLU A 103 10.42 5.41 -15.32
N GLY A 104 10.41 5.25 -13.99
CA GLY A 104 10.03 3.99 -13.36
C GLY A 104 8.58 3.62 -13.62
N LEU A 105 7.66 4.59 -13.49
CA LEU A 105 6.23 4.36 -13.76
C LEU A 105 5.97 4.05 -15.23
N ASP A 106 6.62 4.75 -16.15
CA ASP A 106 6.51 4.50 -17.59
C ASP A 106 6.95 3.07 -17.95
N TRP A 107 8.05 2.61 -17.35
CA TRP A 107 8.48 1.22 -17.49
C TRP A 107 7.40 0.25 -16.99
N LEU A 108 6.86 0.47 -15.79
CA LEU A 108 5.87 -0.43 -15.20
C LEU A 108 4.59 -0.49 -16.04
N VAL A 109 4.08 0.67 -16.48
CA VAL A 109 2.89 0.75 -17.34
C VAL A 109 3.09 0.01 -18.66
N ARG A 110 4.29 0.08 -19.23
CA ARG A 110 4.63 -0.67 -20.44
C ARG A 110 4.63 -2.17 -20.19
N GLU A 111 5.25 -2.64 -19.11
CA GLU A 111 5.29 -4.07 -18.78
C GLU A 111 3.92 -4.64 -18.44
N MET A 112 3.07 -3.89 -17.73
CA MET A 112 1.70 -4.32 -17.42
C MET A 112 0.86 -4.54 -18.69
N LYS A 113 1.13 -3.78 -19.76
CA LYS A 113 0.45 -3.89 -21.06
C LYS A 113 1.05 -4.96 -21.99
N SER A 114 2.18 -5.58 -21.62
CA SER A 114 2.85 -6.57 -22.45
C SER A 114 2.03 -7.87 -22.54
N PRO A 115 1.87 -8.49 -23.72
CA PRO A 115 1.05 -9.71 -23.88
C PRO A 115 1.54 -10.93 -23.08
N LEU A 116 2.74 -10.88 -22.50
CA LEU A 116 3.25 -11.90 -21.56
C LEU A 116 2.50 -11.90 -20.22
N SER A 117 1.88 -10.79 -19.81
CA SER A 117 1.03 -10.72 -18.59
C SER A 117 -0.40 -11.24 -18.82
N SER A 118 -0.75 -11.60 -20.07
CA SER A 118 -2.12 -11.91 -20.48
C SER A 118 -2.49 -13.39 -20.38
N GLN A 119 -1.62 -14.26 -19.83
CA GLN A 119 -1.84 -15.73 -19.84
C GLN A 119 -2.12 -16.38 -18.48
N SER A 120 -2.18 -15.63 -17.39
CA SER A 120 -2.59 -16.16 -16.08
C SER A 120 -4.06 -15.86 -15.78
N THR A 121 -4.95 -16.05 -16.77
CA THR A 121 -6.38 -16.27 -16.49
C THR A 121 -6.56 -17.75 -16.20
N THR A 122 -6.11 -18.20 -15.02
CA THR A 122 -6.60 -19.45 -14.46
C THR A 122 -8.11 -19.32 -14.33
N SER A 123 -8.82 -20.32 -14.86
CA SER A 123 -10.27 -20.47 -14.82
C SER A 123 -10.78 -20.47 -13.37
N THR A 124 -10.99 -19.28 -12.82
CA THR A 124 -11.82 -19.05 -11.65
C THR A 124 -13.27 -19.21 -12.12
N THR A 125 -13.96 -20.21 -11.59
CA THR A 125 -15.36 -20.47 -11.89
C THR A 125 -16.20 -19.21 -11.69
N ALA A 126 -17.16 -18.96 -12.59
CA ALA A 126 -18.02 -17.77 -12.60
C ALA A 126 -18.77 -17.47 -11.29
N ASN A 127 -18.76 -18.39 -10.32
CA ASN A 127 -19.30 -18.16 -8.98
C ASN A 127 -18.41 -17.28 -8.09
N ASP A 128 -17.07 -17.35 -8.19
CA ASP A 128 -16.18 -16.65 -7.25
C ASP A 128 -15.98 -15.18 -7.64
N MET A 129 -15.95 -14.87 -8.95
CA MET A 129 -15.92 -13.48 -9.45
C MET A 129 -17.21 -12.74 -9.10
N ASN A 130 -18.35 -13.43 -9.18
CA ASN A 130 -19.63 -12.88 -8.73
C ASN A 130 -19.60 -12.55 -7.22
N GLN A 131 -18.85 -13.27 -6.40
CA GLN A 131 -18.81 -13.01 -4.96
C GLN A 131 -17.91 -11.81 -4.61
N ALA A 132 -16.75 -11.68 -5.27
CA ALA A 132 -15.83 -10.56 -5.07
C ALA A 132 -16.35 -9.24 -5.70
N GLU A 133 -16.97 -9.30 -6.89
CA GLU A 133 -17.66 -8.14 -7.48
C GLU A 133 -18.88 -7.76 -6.65
N ASN A 134 -19.67 -8.71 -6.15
CA ASN A 134 -20.78 -8.37 -5.24
C ASN A 134 -20.28 -7.77 -3.93
N GLN A 135 -19.15 -8.23 -3.36
CA GLN A 135 -18.57 -7.60 -2.16
C GLN A 135 -18.04 -6.18 -2.45
N SER A 136 -17.39 -5.98 -3.59
CA SER A 136 -16.86 -4.67 -4.01
C SER A 136 -17.97 -3.69 -4.37
N LEU A 137 -19.03 -4.15 -5.03
CA LEU A 137 -20.23 -3.36 -5.32
C LEU A 137 -21.02 -3.09 -4.04
N GLN A 138 -21.18 -4.07 -3.15
CA GLN A 138 -21.77 -3.87 -1.82
C GLN A 138 -20.94 -2.91 -0.97
N TRP A 139 -19.62 -2.83 -1.18
CA TRP A 139 -18.71 -1.88 -0.53
C TRP A 139 -18.86 -0.45 -1.08
N LEU A 140 -18.95 -0.28 -2.41
CA LEU A 140 -19.21 1.01 -3.08
C LEU A 140 -20.64 1.51 -2.88
N SER A 141 -21.61 0.62 -2.72
CA SER A 141 -23.03 0.94 -2.63
C SER A 141 -23.56 1.10 -1.21
N ARG A 142 -22.69 1.10 -0.19
CA ARG A 142 -23.12 1.35 1.20
C ARG A 142 -23.63 2.78 1.30
N VAL A 143 -24.96 2.92 1.29
CA VAL A 143 -25.64 4.18 1.61
C VAL A 143 -25.51 4.38 3.11
N ASP A 144 -24.77 5.41 3.50
CA ASP A 144 -24.68 5.80 4.89
C ASP A 144 -26.00 6.49 5.26
N ASN A 145 -26.81 5.87 6.11
CA ASN A 145 -28.14 6.36 6.52
C ASN A 145 -28.08 7.44 7.62
N GLU A 146 -26.89 7.95 7.90
CA GLU A 146 -26.60 8.91 8.96
C GLU A 146 -25.76 10.04 8.36
N THR A 147 -25.92 11.24 8.91
CA THR A 147 -25.14 12.42 8.54
C THR A 147 -23.67 12.28 8.96
N ASN A 148 -22.79 13.11 8.39
CA ASN A 148 -21.36 13.08 8.73
C ASN A 148 -21.12 13.47 10.19
N GLU A 149 -21.95 14.37 10.70
CA GLU A 149 -21.96 14.85 12.08
C GLU A 149 -22.40 13.74 13.05
N GLU A 150 -23.49 13.04 12.74
CA GLU A 150 -23.95 11.89 13.54
C GLU A 150 -22.91 10.76 13.58
N PHE A 151 -22.27 10.46 12.45
CA PHE A 151 -21.20 9.47 12.38
C PHE A 151 -19.96 9.89 13.19
N ALA A 152 -19.56 11.16 13.10
CA ALA A 152 -18.46 11.70 13.87
C ALA A 152 -18.75 11.63 15.38
N GLU A 153 -19.97 11.96 15.81
CA GLU A 153 -20.37 11.82 17.20
C GLU A 153 -20.28 10.38 17.71
N LYS A 154 -20.70 9.40 16.91
CA LYS A 154 -20.58 7.97 17.28
C LYS A 154 -19.13 7.55 17.46
N PHE A 155 -18.22 8.06 16.64
CA PHE A 155 -16.79 7.77 16.77
C PHE A 155 -16.25 8.21 18.14
N VAL A 156 -16.51 9.45 18.57
CA VAL A 156 -16.06 9.96 19.88
C VAL A 156 -16.83 9.35 21.05
N LYS A 157 -18.10 9.00 20.88
CA LYS A 157 -18.92 8.32 21.91
C LYS A 157 -18.60 6.84 22.06
N HIS A 158 -17.65 6.31 21.29
CA HIS A 158 -17.27 4.90 21.34
C HIS A 158 -18.43 3.94 20.96
N ASP A 159 -19.34 4.43 20.11
CA ASP A 159 -20.58 3.76 19.71
C ASP A 159 -20.50 3.12 18.31
N LEU A 160 -19.31 3.08 17.70
CA LEU A 160 -19.09 2.27 16.50
C LEU A 160 -18.83 0.81 16.91
N SER A 161 -19.50 -0.14 16.27
CA SER A 161 -19.24 -1.56 16.53
C SER A 161 -17.80 -1.91 16.17
N SER A 162 -17.07 -2.50 17.12
CA SER A 162 -15.69 -2.97 16.93
C SER A 162 -15.57 -4.07 15.86
N GLU A 163 -16.65 -4.82 15.59
CA GLU A 163 -16.72 -5.81 14.51
C GLU A 163 -16.80 -5.15 13.10
N THR A 164 -17.11 -3.86 13.03
CA THR A 164 -17.29 -3.10 11.78
C THR A 164 -16.21 -2.04 11.54
N PHE A 165 -15.17 -1.99 12.39
CA PHE A 165 -14.07 -1.05 12.25
C PHE A 165 -13.08 -1.52 11.18
N ASP A 166 -13.51 -1.41 9.92
CA ASP A 166 -12.72 -1.71 8.75
C ASP A 166 -11.99 -0.46 8.20
N HIS A 167 -11.22 -0.64 7.13
CA HIS A 167 -10.48 0.43 6.50
C HIS A 167 -11.38 1.54 5.91
N ARG A 168 -12.62 1.22 5.50
CA ARG A 168 -13.60 2.22 5.02
C ARG A 168 -14.05 3.10 6.18
N THR A 169 -14.33 2.51 7.34
CA THR A 169 -14.67 3.24 8.57
C THR A 169 -13.57 4.21 8.94
N LEU A 170 -12.29 3.79 8.88
CA LEU A 170 -11.15 4.67 9.12
C LEU A 170 -11.10 5.85 8.13
N ILE A 171 -11.21 5.59 6.83
CA ILE A 171 -11.19 6.65 5.81
C ILE A 171 -12.38 7.61 5.98
N ARG A 172 -13.58 7.09 6.27
CA ARG A 172 -14.79 7.89 6.50
C ARG A 172 -14.63 8.77 7.74
N ILE A 173 -14.04 8.25 8.83
CA ILE A 173 -13.71 9.05 10.03
C ILE A 173 -12.79 10.20 9.64
N LEU A 174 -11.70 9.93 8.92
CA LEU A 174 -10.75 10.97 8.53
C LEU A 174 -11.40 12.03 7.64
N TRP A 175 -12.18 11.64 6.63
CA TRP A 175 -12.86 12.57 5.73
C TRP A 175 -13.91 13.42 6.45
N CYS A 176 -14.79 12.82 7.25
CA CYS A 176 -15.82 13.54 8.01
C CYS A 176 -15.18 14.55 8.98
N TYR A 177 -14.16 14.14 9.74
CA TYR A 177 -13.51 15.03 10.70
C TYR A 177 -12.75 16.17 10.01
N LEU A 178 -12.06 15.90 8.90
CA LEU A 178 -11.38 16.96 8.14
C LEU A 178 -12.37 18.00 7.61
N LYS A 179 -13.56 17.57 7.16
CA LYS A 179 -14.62 18.46 6.68
C LYS A 179 -15.27 19.28 7.80
N ILE A 180 -15.47 18.69 8.97
CA ILE A 180 -16.20 19.34 10.08
C ILE A 180 -15.28 20.25 10.92
N PHE A 181 -14.09 19.77 11.30
CA PHE A 181 -13.24 20.41 12.30
C PHE A 181 -11.93 20.97 11.77
N GLY A 182 -11.55 20.64 10.53
CA GLY A 182 -10.27 21.02 9.96
C GLY A 182 -9.10 20.17 10.46
N ARG A 183 -7.92 20.36 9.85
CA ARG A 183 -6.78 19.43 9.95
C ARG A 183 -6.21 19.27 11.35
N LYS A 184 -6.01 20.38 12.08
CA LYS A 184 -5.30 20.37 13.36
C LYS A 184 -6.13 19.66 14.44
N GLU A 185 -7.41 19.96 14.50
CA GLU A 185 -8.39 19.35 15.40
C GLU A 185 -8.67 17.90 15.02
N THR A 186 -8.72 17.57 13.72
CA THR A 186 -8.85 16.19 13.23
C THR A 186 -7.73 15.31 13.75
N ILE A 187 -6.47 15.71 13.54
CA ILE A 187 -5.31 14.90 13.95
C ILE A 187 -5.43 14.57 15.44
N LYS A 188 -5.64 15.58 16.28
CA LYS A 188 -5.76 15.40 17.72
C LYS A 188 -6.92 14.46 18.08
N SER A 189 -8.13 14.75 17.61
CA SER A 189 -9.33 13.99 17.98
C SER A 189 -9.31 12.55 17.46
N VAL A 190 -8.82 12.32 16.24
CA VAL A 190 -8.69 10.99 15.64
C VAL A 190 -7.72 10.14 16.46
N PHE A 191 -6.53 10.66 16.80
CA PHE A 191 -5.55 9.91 17.58
C PHE A 191 -6.01 9.61 19.01
N ASP A 192 -6.67 10.58 19.67
CA ASP A 192 -7.17 10.42 21.03
C ASP A 192 -8.23 9.29 21.12
N ASN A 193 -9.05 9.13 20.08
CA ASN A 193 -10.20 8.20 20.10
C ASN A 193 -9.93 6.85 19.42
N LEU A 194 -9.00 6.77 18.46
CA LEU A 194 -8.76 5.54 17.71
C LEU A 194 -8.24 4.38 18.58
N ASN A 195 -7.65 4.68 19.73
CA ASN A 195 -7.07 3.67 20.64
C ASN A 195 -8.16 2.80 21.25
N PHE A 196 -9.40 3.30 21.30
CA PHE A 196 -10.55 2.56 21.76
C PHE A 196 -10.96 1.45 20.78
N TYR A 197 -10.85 1.73 19.47
CA TYR A 197 -11.29 0.82 18.42
C TYR A 197 -10.16 -0.08 17.90
N LEU A 198 -8.95 0.47 17.83
CA LEU A 198 -7.76 -0.25 17.41
C LEU A 198 -6.82 -0.41 18.59
N LYS A 199 -6.57 -1.67 18.98
CA LYS A 199 -5.58 -2.01 20.00
C LYS A 199 -4.16 -1.53 19.67
N ASN A 200 -3.88 -1.23 18.40
CA ASN A 200 -2.61 -0.65 17.94
C ASN A 200 -2.87 0.33 16.79
N ILE A 201 -2.79 1.63 17.06
CA ILE A 201 -2.91 2.67 16.03
C ILE A 201 -1.61 2.77 15.24
N ASN A 202 -1.69 2.82 13.91
CA ASN A 202 -0.55 3.21 13.07
C ASN A 202 -0.62 4.71 12.74
N GLU A 203 0.14 5.50 13.48
CA GLU A 203 0.11 6.96 13.34
C GLU A 203 0.58 7.45 11.97
N THR A 204 1.60 6.82 11.39
CA THR A 204 2.12 7.20 10.07
C THR A 204 1.09 6.96 8.97
N LEU A 205 0.34 5.86 9.01
CA LEU A 205 -0.72 5.57 8.05
C LEU A 205 -1.88 6.58 8.15
N ILE A 206 -2.22 6.98 9.37
CA ILE A 206 -3.27 7.99 9.61
C ILE A 206 -2.81 9.37 9.12
N TYR A 207 -1.57 9.78 9.39
CA TYR A 207 -1.01 11.02 8.85
C TYR A 207 -1.00 11.05 7.32
N PHE A 208 -0.69 9.91 6.69
CA PHE A 208 -0.73 9.77 5.23
C PHE A 208 -2.15 9.95 4.67
N TRP A 209 -3.15 9.28 5.24
CA TRP A 209 -4.55 9.44 4.79
C TRP A 209 -5.06 10.86 5.05
N ILE A 210 -4.70 11.49 6.17
CA ILE A 210 -5.00 12.90 6.44
C ILE A 210 -4.38 13.83 5.38
N GLN A 211 -3.23 13.47 4.82
CA GLN A 211 -2.57 14.22 3.76
C GLN A 211 -3.24 14.04 2.39
N ILE A 212 -3.78 12.85 2.10
CA ILE A 212 -4.43 12.52 0.82
C ILE A 212 -5.88 13.00 0.73
N VAL A 213 -6.58 13.05 1.86
CA VAL A 213 -8.00 13.39 1.92
C VAL A 213 -8.25 14.92 1.89
N HIS A 214 -7.19 15.73 2.03
CA HIS A 214 -7.21 17.18 1.83
C HIS A 214 -6.90 17.55 0.37
#